data_AF-A0A8W8MR80-F1
#
_entry.id   AF-A0A8W8MR80-F1
#
_cell.length_a   1.000
_cell.length_b   1.000
_cell.length_c   1.000
_cell.angle_alpha   90.00
_cell.angle_beta   90.00
_cell.angle_gamma   90.00
#
_symmetry.space_group_name_H-M   'P 1'
#
loop_
_entity.id
_entity.type
_entity.pdbx_description
1 polymer ?
#
loop_
_entity_poly.entity_id
_entity_poly.type
_entity_poly.pdbx_seq_one_letter_code
_entity_poly.pdbx_strand_id
1 'polypeptide(L)'
;MKYKRNASSEVREGTSYQSGCSLVDHLSTDIQRIPAPLLQPEYQPIEIEQLIECYFAFFNVETTGLGRDSHIIQLSVSVDSNEEIFNCYIKPGKKISPAASTVTGIQFENGKMYHSNKEVEYSRIQPALQKLFMFLAKLEKVVLVGHNCKSFDIPVLLSAIENNNLFESLNSCQLE
;
A
#
# COMPACT_ATOMS: atom_id res chain seq x y z
N MET A 1 -18.84 16.92 -45.97
CA MET A 1 -18.25 17.59 -44.79
C MET A 1 -16.93 16.90 -44.47
N LYS A 2 -15.80 17.59 -44.62
CA LYS A 2 -14.46 17.02 -44.44
C LYS A 2 -14.03 17.20 -42.98
N TYR A 3 -13.75 16.10 -42.29
CA TYR A 3 -13.18 16.13 -40.93
C TYR A 3 -11.78 16.77 -40.98
N LYS A 4 -11.63 17.93 -40.31
CA LYS A 4 -10.32 18.51 -39.98
C LYS A 4 -9.72 17.67 -38.86
N ARG A 5 -8.56 17.05 -39.11
CA ARG A 5 -7.69 16.52 -38.06
C ARG A 5 -7.13 17.72 -37.29
N ASN A 6 -7.55 17.89 -36.04
CA ASN A 6 -6.84 18.78 -35.12
C ASN A 6 -5.53 18.08 -34.76
N ALA A 7 -4.44 18.54 -35.39
CA ALA A 7 -3.10 18.20 -34.98
C ALA A 7 -2.89 18.73 -33.55
N SER A 8 -2.46 17.85 -32.67
CA SER A 8 -1.93 18.18 -31.35
C SER A 8 -0.87 19.27 -31.48
N SER A 9 -1.08 20.40 -30.79
CA SER A 9 -0.08 21.44 -30.63
C SER A 9 1.00 20.94 -29.68
N GLU A 10 2.00 20.27 -30.22
CA GLU A 10 3.23 19.97 -29.50
C GLU A 10 4.02 21.27 -29.35
N VAL A 11 4.34 21.63 -28.11
CA VAL A 11 5.24 22.74 -27.82
C VAL A 11 6.61 22.30 -28.32
N ARG A 12 7.12 22.94 -29.37
CA ARG A 12 8.50 22.73 -29.83
C ARG A 12 9.43 23.05 -28.66
N GLU A 13 10.06 22.02 -28.09
CA GLU A 13 11.25 22.19 -27.27
C GLU A 13 12.28 22.98 -28.08
N GLY A 14 13.06 23.82 -27.38
CA GLY A 14 13.87 24.92 -27.93
C GLY A 14 14.91 24.55 -28.98
N THR A 15 15.87 25.45 -29.21
CA THR A 15 16.85 25.48 -30.31
C THR A 15 17.86 24.30 -30.39
N SER A 16 17.52 23.10 -29.93
CA SER A 16 18.41 21.93 -29.88
C SER A 16 18.62 21.20 -31.20
N TYR A 17 18.06 21.69 -32.32
CA TYR A 17 18.20 21.06 -33.63
C TYR A 17 18.87 21.99 -34.65
N GLN A 18 20.08 22.47 -34.35
CA GLN A 18 21.00 22.94 -35.37
C GLN A 18 21.98 21.83 -35.73
N SER A 19 22.05 21.47 -37.00
CA SER A 19 23.04 20.54 -37.54
C SER A 19 24.42 21.19 -37.47
N GLY A 20 25.33 20.59 -36.69
CA GLY A 20 26.67 21.14 -36.45
C GLY A 20 27.14 21.10 -34.99
N CYS A 21 26.31 20.68 -34.04
CA CYS A 21 26.75 20.38 -32.67
C CYS A 21 27.55 19.07 -32.64
N SER A 22 28.75 19.08 -33.20
CA SER A 22 29.77 18.09 -32.88
C SER A 22 30.22 18.34 -31.45
N LEU A 23 30.38 17.26 -30.69
CA LEU A 23 30.82 17.25 -29.30
C LEU A 23 32.21 17.89 -29.21
N VAL A 24 32.27 19.19 -28.95
CA VAL A 24 33.50 19.83 -28.50
C VAL A 24 33.87 19.23 -27.15
N ASP A 25 35.12 18.77 -27.07
CA ASP A 25 35.80 18.09 -25.97
C ASP A 25 35.62 18.75 -24.58
N HIS A 26 34.44 18.59 -24.00
CA HIS A 26 34.23 18.70 -22.57
C HIS A 26 33.98 17.30 -22.04
N LEU A 27 35.09 16.65 -21.66
CA LEU A 27 35.15 15.44 -20.82
C LEU A 27 34.61 15.71 -19.41
N SER A 28 33.42 16.30 -19.29
CA SER A 28 32.61 16.32 -18.09
C SER A 28 31.49 15.32 -18.29
N THR A 29 31.79 14.09 -17.89
CA THR A 29 30.89 12.95 -17.80
C THR A 29 29.72 13.23 -16.86
N ASP A 30 28.70 13.95 -17.34
CA ASP A 30 27.39 14.08 -16.69
C ASP A 30 26.39 13.03 -17.22
N ILE A 31 26.88 11.95 -17.83
CA ILE A 31 26.06 10.78 -18.14
C ILE A 31 25.96 9.94 -16.86
N GLN A 32 24.99 10.28 -16.01
CA GLN A 32 24.59 9.39 -14.92
C GLN A 32 23.90 8.17 -15.52
N ARG A 33 24.58 7.02 -15.44
CA ARG A 33 24.03 5.74 -15.89
C ARG A 33 22.84 5.40 -14.97
N ILE A 34 21.66 5.16 -15.55
CA ILE A 34 20.51 4.65 -14.80
C ILE A 34 20.96 3.35 -14.12
N PRO A 35 20.75 3.20 -12.79
CA PRO A 35 21.05 1.95 -12.10
C PRO A 35 20.40 0.78 -12.83
N ALA A 36 21.06 -0.38 -12.83
CA ALA A 36 20.41 -1.58 -13.35
C ALA A 36 19.05 -1.77 -12.65
N PRO A 37 18.00 -2.20 -13.38
CA PRO A 37 16.72 -2.52 -12.75
C PRO A 37 16.95 -3.47 -11.59
N LEU A 38 16.34 -3.18 -10.44
CA LEU A 38 16.32 -4.14 -9.34
C LEU A 38 15.73 -5.45 -9.87
N LEU A 39 16.44 -6.57 -9.64
CA LEU A 39 15.90 -7.88 -9.95
C LEU A 39 14.60 -8.04 -9.16
N GLN A 40 13.49 -8.27 -9.86
CA GLN A 40 12.25 -8.59 -9.17
C GLN A 40 12.47 -9.91 -8.42
N PRO A 41 12.05 -10.01 -7.14
CA PRO A 41 12.12 -11.26 -6.42
C PRO A 41 11.34 -12.33 -7.16
N GLU A 42 11.95 -13.51 -7.27
CA GLU A 42 11.32 -14.66 -7.91
C GLU A 42 10.32 -15.27 -6.92
N TYR A 43 9.08 -15.45 -7.37
CA TYR A 43 8.04 -16.05 -6.54
C TYR A 43 8.22 -17.56 -6.55
N GLN A 44 8.52 -18.12 -5.38
CA GLN A 44 8.53 -19.56 -5.19
C GLN A 44 7.15 -19.98 -4.69
N PRO A 45 6.49 -20.96 -5.34
CA PRO A 45 5.32 -21.59 -4.77
C PRO A 45 5.62 -22.12 -3.37
N ILE A 46 4.66 -21.98 -2.46
CA ILE A 46 4.72 -22.63 -1.16
C ILE A 46 4.21 -24.06 -1.36
N GLU A 47 4.97 -25.05 -0.89
CA GLU A 47 4.54 -26.46 -0.91
C GLU A 47 3.31 -26.63 -0.01
N ILE A 48 2.31 -27.37 -0.48
CA ILE A 48 1.01 -27.49 0.23
C ILE A 48 1.22 -28.08 1.63
N GLU A 49 2.19 -28.98 1.78
CA GLU A 49 2.53 -29.62 3.06
C GLU A 49 2.96 -28.58 4.12
N GLN A 50 3.58 -27.47 3.71
CA GLN A 50 3.97 -26.39 4.62
C GLN A 50 2.77 -25.59 5.12
N LEU A 51 1.67 -25.60 4.36
CA LEU A 51 0.43 -24.88 4.66
C LEU A 51 -0.51 -25.65 5.59
N ILE A 52 -0.35 -26.98 5.73
CA ILE A 52 -1.24 -27.83 6.54
C ILE A 52 -1.24 -27.41 8.02
N GLU A 53 -0.11 -26.91 8.51
CA GLU A 53 0.07 -26.46 9.89
C GLU A 53 -0.14 -24.95 10.06
N CYS A 54 -0.51 -24.23 9.00
CA CYS A 54 -0.68 -22.78 9.03
C CYS A 54 -2.12 -22.37 9.37
N TYR A 55 -2.25 -21.29 10.13
CA TYR A 55 -3.48 -20.51 10.24
C TYR A 55 -3.59 -19.54 9.07
N PHE A 56 -4.77 -19.45 8.46
CA PHE A 56 -5.02 -18.48 7.40
C PHE A 56 -5.72 -17.25 7.96
N ALA A 57 -4.98 -16.14 8.00
CA ALA A 57 -5.46 -14.85 8.46
C ALA A 57 -5.90 -14.00 7.26
N PHE A 58 -7.20 -14.00 6.98
CA PHE A 58 -7.80 -13.22 5.90
C PHE A 58 -7.88 -11.76 6.31
N PHE A 59 -7.15 -10.90 5.63
CA PHE A 59 -7.09 -9.48 5.96
C PHE A 59 -7.59 -8.59 4.83
N ASN A 60 -8.08 -7.42 5.22
CA ASN A 60 -8.46 -6.34 4.32
C ASN A 60 -8.10 -5.00 4.95
N VAL A 61 -7.71 -4.03 4.11
CA VAL A 61 -7.43 -2.67 4.57
C VAL A 61 -8.35 -1.67 3.87
N GLU A 62 -8.99 -0.79 4.65
CA GLU A 62 -9.65 0.39 4.09
C GLU A 62 -8.70 1.57 4.16
N THR A 63 -8.72 2.43 3.15
CA THR A 63 -7.74 3.51 3.01
C THR A 63 -8.38 4.85 2.64
N THR A 64 -7.63 5.94 2.80
CA THR A 64 -8.09 7.29 2.43
C THR A 64 -8.34 7.48 0.92
N GLY A 65 -7.84 6.58 0.07
CA GLY A 65 -7.88 6.65 -1.39
C GLY A 65 -7.12 5.49 -2.04
N LEU A 66 -6.96 5.51 -3.37
CA LEU A 66 -6.28 4.44 -4.13
C LEU A 66 -4.80 4.70 -4.43
N GLY A 67 -4.24 5.82 -3.94
CA GLY A 67 -2.83 6.15 -4.11
C GLY A 67 -1.92 5.33 -3.21
N ARG A 68 -0.67 5.09 -3.63
CA ARG A 68 0.36 4.40 -2.81
C ARG A 68 0.69 5.11 -1.49
N ASP A 69 0.42 6.42 -1.44
CA ASP A 69 0.60 7.26 -0.29
C ASP A 69 -0.66 7.36 0.58
N SER A 70 -1.68 6.54 0.32
CA SER A 70 -2.93 6.54 1.09
C SER A 70 -2.71 6.00 2.49
N HIS A 71 -3.44 6.56 3.46
CA HIS A 71 -3.36 6.14 4.85
C HIS A 71 -4.43 5.10 5.14
N ILE A 72 -4.08 4.11 5.96
CA ILE A 72 -5.01 3.10 6.45
C ILE A 72 -6.00 3.76 7.41
N ILE A 73 -7.30 3.50 7.20
CA ILE A 73 -8.41 3.97 8.04
C ILE A 73 -9.17 2.82 8.69
N GLN A 74 -8.96 1.58 8.24
CA GLN A 74 -9.42 0.39 8.95
C GLN A 74 -8.51 -0.79 8.62
N LEU A 75 -8.26 -1.64 9.61
CA LEU A 75 -7.68 -2.97 9.44
C LEU A 75 -8.67 -4.01 9.94
N SER A 76 -8.95 -5.02 9.13
CA SER A 76 -9.69 -6.21 9.56
C SER A 76 -8.92 -7.48 9.26
N VAL A 77 -8.97 -8.43 10.19
CA VAL A 77 -8.46 -9.79 10.02
C VAL A 77 -9.47 -10.78 10.59
N SER A 78 -9.73 -11.87 9.87
CA SER A 78 -10.46 -13.03 10.37
C SER A 78 -9.63 -14.29 10.16
N VAL A 79 -9.63 -15.19 11.13
CA VAL A 79 -8.89 -16.46 11.06
C VAL A 79 -9.87 -17.60 10.76
N ASP A 80 -9.48 -18.52 9.87
CA ASP A 80 -10.31 -19.66 9.45
C ASP A 80 -10.69 -20.63 10.58
N SER A 81 -9.81 -20.80 11.56
CA SER A 81 -9.92 -21.90 12.53
C SER A 81 -10.76 -21.62 13.77
N ASN A 82 -10.99 -20.37 14.16
CA ASN A 82 -11.40 -20.06 15.54
C ASN A 82 -12.35 -18.86 15.74
N GLU A 83 -13.02 -18.38 14.69
CA GLU A 83 -13.93 -17.22 14.73
C GLU A 83 -13.28 -15.93 15.29
N GLU A 84 -11.96 -15.89 15.52
CA GLU A 84 -11.29 -14.69 16.00
C GLU A 84 -11.30 -13.61 14.91
N ILE A 85 -11.80 -12.43 15.28
CA ILE A 85 -11.86 -11.26 14.41
C ILE A 85 -11.09 -10.13 15.06
N PHE A 86 -10.12 -9.60 14.32
CA PHE A 86 -9.52 -8.30 14.56
C PHE A 86 -10.22 -7.27 13.69
N ASN A 87 -10.70 -6.18 14.27
CA ASN A 87 -11.21 -5.04 13.52
C ASN A 87 -10.83 -3.75 14.26
N CYS A 88 -10.12 -2.86 13.58
CA CYS A 88 -9.66 -1.60 14.15
C CYS A 88 -9.83 -0.46 13.15
N TYR A 89 -10.65 0.53 13.52
CA TYR A 89 -10.68 1.82 12.83
C TYR A 89 -9.49 2.67 13.25
N ILE A 90 -8.93 3.41 12.30
CA ILE A 90 -7.67 4.14 12.47
C ILE A 90 -7.88 5.59 12.08
N LYS A 91 -7.44 6.50 12.96
CA LYS A 91 -7.47 7.93 12.71
C LYS A 91 -6.72 8.22 11.41
N PRO A 92 -7.36 8.82 10.39
CA PRO A 92 -6.68 9.17 9.17
C PRO A 92 -5.65 10.27 9.41
N GLY A 93 -4.44 10.10 8.84
CA GLY A 93 -3.43 11.17 8.79
C GLY A 93 -3.55 12.06 7.55
N LYS A 94 -4.41 11.68 6.59
CA LYS A 94 -4.75 12.44 5.37
C LYS A 94 -6.25 12.52 5.22
N LYS A 95 -6.75 13.54 4.53
CA LYS A 95 -8.18 13.64 4.25
C LYS A 95 -8.66 12.40 3.49
N ILE A 96 -9.74 11.77 3.97
CA ILE A 96 -10.41 10.69 3.25
C ILE A 96 -11.04 11.30 1.98
N SER A 97 -10.70 10.74 0.82
CA SER A 97 -11.29 11.20 -0.44
C SER A 97 -12.79 10.91 -0.48
N PRO A 98 -13.61 11.73 -1.15
CA PRO A 98 -15.05 11.47 -1.25
C PRO A 98 -15.36 10.08 -1.81
N ALA A 99 -14.61 9.63 -2.82
CA ALA A 99 -14.76 8.30 -3.40
C ALA A 99 -14.46 7.18 -2.38
N ALA A 100 -13.39 7.32 -1.59
CA ALA A 100 -13.10 6.35 -0.53
C ALA A 100 -14.20 6.35 0.54
N SER A 101 -14.68 7.51 0.99
CA SER A 101 -15.81 7.57 1.92
C SER A 101 -17.08 6.93 1.36
N THR A 102 -17.36 7.07 0.06
CA THR A 102 -18.52 6.43 -0.58
C THR A 102 -18.39 4.91 -0.61
N VAL A 103 -17.21 4.37 -0.97
CA VAL A 103 -16.99 2.92 -1.09
C VAL A 103 -16.93 2.24 0.28
N THR A 104 -16.21 2.85 1.22
CA THR A 104 -15.96 2.28 2.55
C THR A 104 -17.05 2.58 3.56
N GLY A 105 -17.86 3.61 3.30
CA GLY A 105 -18.80 4.15 4.29
C GLY A 105 -18.12 4.84 5.48
N ILE A 106 -16.79 5.07 5.42
CA ILE A 106 -16.01 5.65 6.51
C ILE A 106 -15.83 7.16 6.31
N GLN A 107 -16.07 7.92 7.38
CA GLN A 107 -15.93 9.37 7.42
C GLN A 107 -15.16 9.79 8.68
N PHE A 108 -14.44 10.90 8.59
CA PHE A 108 -13.75 11.51 9.73
C PHE A 108 -14.02 13.01 9.74
N GLU A 109 -14.84 13.46 10.69
CA GLU A 109 -15.35 14.81 10.78
C GLU A 109 -15.31 15.29 12.23
N ASN A 110 -14.89 16.54 12.45
CA ASN A 110 -14.84 17.17 13.78
C ASN A 110 -14.13 16.32 14.87
N GLY A 111 -13.08 15.59 14.47
CA GLY A 111 -12.29 14.76 15.39
C GLY A 111 -12.92 13.40 15.75
N LYS A 112 -14.06 13.07 15.14
CA LYS A 112 -14.81 11.82 15.32
C LYS A 112 -14.76 10.98 14.05
N MET A 113 -14.87 9.67 14.22
CA MET A 113 -14.89 8.72 13.11
C MET A 113 -16.27 8.06 13.04
N TYR A 114 -16.75 7.87 11.82
CA TYR A 114 -18.04 7.28 11.56
C TYR A 114 -17.91 6.17 10.52
N HIS A 115 -18.64 5.08 10.70
CA HIS A 115 -18.85 4.07 9.68
C HIS A 115 -20.35 3.90 9.46
N SER A 116 -20.82 4.11 8.22
CA SER A 116 -22.24 4.05 7.87
C SER A 116 -23.11 4.95 8.76
N ASN A 117 -22.67 6.19 8.99
CA ASN A 117 -23.28 7.21 9.86
C ASN A 117 -23.36 6.87 11.36
N LYS A 118 -22.70 5.79 11.81
CA LYS A 118 -22.57 5.46 13.24
C LYS A 118 -21.19 5.84 13.73
N GLU A 119 -21.12 6.56 14.85
CA GLU A 119 -19.84 6.91 15.49
C GLU A 119 -19.13 5.62 15.92
N VAL A 120 -17.84 5.52 15.62
CA VAL A 120 -16.99 4.37 15.96
C VAL A 120 -15.73 4.85 16.69
N GLU A 121 -15.29 4.05 17.65
CA GLU A 121 -14.00 4.25 18.30
C GLU A 121 -12.86 3.99 17.32
N TYR A 122 -11.80 4.78 17.43
CA TYR A 122 -10.63 4.66 16.56
C TYR A 122 -9.33 4.64 17.36
N SER A 123 -8.28 4.08 16.76
CA SER A 123 -6.92 4.13 17.28
C SER A 123 -6.00 5.01 16.44
N ARG A 124 -4.79 5.28 16.94
CA ARG A 124 -3.70 5.79 16.11
C ARG A 124 -3.05 4.62 15.37
N ILE A 125 -2.37 4.90 14.25
CA ILE A 125 -1.79 3.84 13.39
C ILE A 125 -0.80 2.94 14.15
N GLN A 126 0.14 3.51 14.91
CA GLN A 126 1.13 2.73 15.65
C GLN A 126 0.51 1.72 16.65
N PRO A 127 -0.37 2.13 17.60
CA PRO A 127 -1.01 1.16 18.49
C PRO A 127 -1.96 0.20 17.77
N ALA A 128 -2.55 0.57 16.63
CA ALA A 128 -3.34 -0.36 15.82
C ALA A 128 -2.47 -1.48 15.23
N LEU A 129 -1.31 -1.14 14.66
CA LEU A 129 -0.35 -2.12 14.15
C LEU A 129 0.22 -3.02 15.26
N GLN A 130 0.53 -2.46 16.43
CA GLN A 130 0.96 -3.26 17.58
C GLN A 130 -0.12 -4.26 18.02
N LYS A 131 -1.39 -3.84 18.08
CA LYS A 131 -2.50 -4.76 18.39
C LYS A 131 -2.69 -5.83 17.32
N LEU A 132 -2.47 -5.48 16.04
CA LEU A 132 -2.47 -6.45 14.95
C LEU A 132 -1.37 -7.51 15.15
N PHE A 133 -0.14 -7.10 15.47
CA PHE A 133 0.94 -8.06 15.72
C PHE A 133 0.68 -8.92 16.94
N MET A 134 0.14 -8.35 18.02
CA MET A 134 -0.28 -9.12 19.19
C MET A 134 -1.39 -10.12 18.86
N PHE A 135 -2.30 -9.77 17.94
CA PHE A 135 -3.34 -10.67 17.45
C PHE A 135 -2.73 -11.83 16.65
N LEU A 136 -1.86 -11.52 15.69
CA LEU A 136 -1.19 -12.53 14.84
C LEU A 136 -0.23 -13.41 15.63
N ALA A 137 0.45 -12.88 16.65
CA ALA A 137 1.41 -13.63 17.48
C ALA A 137 0.75 -14.70 18.37
N LYS A 138 -0.58 -14.70 18.50
CA LYS A 138 -1.30 -15.82 19.13
C LYS A 138 -1.32 -17.07 18.26
N LEU A 139 -1.11 -16.91 16.95
CA LEU A 139 -1.12 -17.97 15.96
C LEU A 139 0.31 -18.49 15.85
N GLU A 140 0.48 -19.81 15.99
CA GLU A 140 1.81 -20.43 15.97
C GLU A 140 2.50 -20.22 14.61
N LYS A 141 1.76 -20.42 13.52
CA LYS A 141 2.24 -20.28 12.16
C LYS A 141 1.15 -19.65 11.30
N VAL A 142 1.38 -18.48 10.71
CA VAL A 142 0.30 -17.71 10.06
C VAL A 142 0.65 -17.24 8.65
N VAL A 143 -0.30 -17.41 7.74
CA VAL A 143 -0.26 -16.88 6.37
C VAL A 143 -1.31 -15.77 6.24
N LEU A 144 -0.87 -14.58 5.84
CA LEU A 144 -1.77 -13.47 5.54
C LEU A 144 -2.38 -13.63 4.14
N VAL A 145 -3.70 -13.72 4.07
CA VAL A 145 -4.45 -13.89 2.82
C VAL A 145 -5.24 -12.63 2.52
N GLY A 146 -5.06 -12.06 1.33
CA GLY A 146 -5.83 -10.90 0.90
C GLY A 146 -6.16 -10.97 -0.58
N HIS A 147 -7.31 -10.42 -0.96
CA HIS A 147 -7.76 -10.44 -2.35
C HIS A 147 -7.03 -9.37 -3.17
N ASN A 148 -6.20 -9.76 -4.14
CA ASN A 148 -5.37 -8.83 -4.94
C ASN A 148 -4.43 -7.93 -4.09
N CYS A 149 -4.11 -8.36 -2.88
CA CYS A 149 -3.45 -7.57 -1.85
C CYS A 149 -2.00 -7.17 -2.22
N LYS A 150 -1.33 -8.01 -3.01
CA LYS A 150 0.02 -7.75 -3.54
C LYS A 150 0.12 -6.40 -4.23
N SER A 151 -0.93 -6.04 -4.95
CA SER A 151 -0.94 -4.83 -5.77
C SER A 151 -1.37 -3.59 -5.00
N PHE A 152 -1.88 -3.66 -3.77
CA PHE A 152 -2.35 -2.48 -3.06
C PHE A 152 -2.18 -2.58 -1.55
N ASP A 153 -2.90 -3.50 -0.91
CA ASP A 153 -2.96 -3.64 0.55
C ASP A 153 -1.58 -3.87 1.17
N ILE A 154 -0.78 -4.79 0.61
CA ILE A 154 0.55 -5.11 1.13
C ILE A 154 1.49 -3.89 1.03
N PRO A 155 1.65 -3.21 -0.13
CA PRO A 155 2.42 -1.97 -0.19
C PRO A 155 1.99 -0.90 0.80
N VAL A 156 0.68 -0.70 1.00
CA VAL A 156 0.17 0.30 1.95
C VAL A 156 0.44 -0.11 3.40
N LEU A 157 0.25 -1.39 3.73
CA LEU A 157 0.54 -1.95 5.06
C LEU A 157 2.04 -1.85 5.39
N LEU A 158 2.92 -2.26 4.47
CA LEU A 158 4.37 -2.17 4.65
C LEU A 158 4.83 -0.72 4.80
N SER A 159 4.30 0.21 3.99
CA SER A 159 4.56 1.64 4.14
C SER A 159 4.13 2.15 5.52
N ALA A 160 2.97 1.72 6.03
CA ALA A 160 2.53 2.08 7.37
C ALA A 160 3.46 1.52 8.47
N ILE A 161 3.94 0.28 8.32
CA ILE A 161 4.87 -0.36 9.26
C ILE A 161 6.23 0.35 9.26
N GLU A 162 6.76 0.64 8.07
CA GLU A 162 8.02 1.36 7.87
C GLU A 162 7.98 2.75 8.52
N ASN A 163 6.96 3.54 8.18
CA ASN A 163 6.80 4.90 8.68
C ASN A 163 6.58 4.98 10.21
N ASN A 164 6.30 3.85 10.87
CA ASN A 164 6.17 3.76 12.33
C ASN A 164 7.33 3.00 13.00
N ASN A 165 8.39 2.64 12.26
CA ASN A 165 9.55 1.89 12.74
C ASN A 165 9.19 0.55 13.40
N LEU A 166 8.26 -0.20 12.79
CA LEU A 166 7.69 -1.42 13.38
C LEU A 166 8.11 -2.73 12.69
N PHE A 167 9.11 -2.70 11.79
CA PHE A 167 9.57 -3.91 11.09
C PHE A 167 10.11 -4.99 12.04
N GLU A 168 10.81 -4.61 13.10
CA GLU A 168 11.29 -5.59 14.09
C GLU A 168 10.14 -6.28 14.82
N SER A 169 9.05 -5.55 15.11
CA SER A 169 7.85 -6.12 15.71
C SER A 169 7.14 -7.08 14.75
N LEU A 170 7.13 -6.79 13.45
CA LEU A 170 6.58 -7.69 12.44
C LEU A 170 7.38 -9.00 12.37
N ASN A 171 8.71 -8.93 12.39
CA ASN A 171 9.59 -10.11 12.35
C ASN A 171 9.47 -11.01 13.59
N SER A 172 8.92 -10.50 14.69
CA SER A 172 8.61 -11.31 15.87
C SER A 172 7.34 -12.16 15.70
N CYS A 173 6.52 -11.86 14.69
CA CYS A 173 5.41 -12.72 14.27
C CYS A 173 5.96 -13.85 13.39
N GLN A 174 5.53 -15.09 13.63
CA GLN A 174 5.90 -16.26 12.83
C GLN A 174 5.12 -16.30 11.51
N LEU A 175 5.35 -15.26 10.68
CA LEU A 175 4.76 -15.11 9.35
C LEU A 175 5.57 -15.93 8.33
N GLU A 176 4.87 -16.77 7.55
CA GLU A 176 5.43 -17.42 6.34
C GLU A 176 5.07 -16.68 5.04
#